data_AF-A0A2H9MKN2-F1
#
_entry.id   AF-A0A2H9MKN2-F1
#
_cell.length_a   1.000
_cell.length_b   1.000
_cell.length_c   1.000
_cell.angle_alpha   90.00
_cell.angle_beta   90.00
_cell.angle_gamma   90.00
#
_symmetry.space_group_name_H-M   'P 1'
#
loop_
_entity.id
_entity.type
_entity.pdbx_description
1 polymer ?
#
loop_
_entity_poly.entity_id
_entity_poly.type
_entity_poly.pdbx_seq_one_letter_code
_entity_poly.pdbx_strand_id
1 'polypeptide(L)' 'MYVEHPLIKTDSIEKRDYQINIAKSCMEKSTLVVLPTGMGKTIVALLVIAEKIKEGKVLFLAPTKPLVEQHYNFLK' A
#
# COMPACT_ATOMS: atom_id res chain seq x y z
N MET A 1 8.42 -2.25 15.94
CA MET A 1 8.96 -1.12 15.15
C MET A 1 7.96 -0.81 14.05
N TYR A 2 7.59 0.46 13.89
CA TYR A 2 6.61 0.89 12.91
C TYR A 2 7.28 1.36 11.62
N VAL A 3 6.52 1.48 10.53
CA VAL A 3 6.98 2.11 9.30
C VAL A 3 7.07 3.62 9.51
N GLU A 4 8.23 4.19 9.20
CA GLU A 4 8.46 5.63 9.18
C GLU A 4 8.47 6.13 7.73
N HIS A 5 7.52 6.99 7.38
CA HIS A 5 7.46 7.63 6.06
C HIS A 5 6.70 8.96 6.15
N PRO A 6 7.11 10.05 5.47
CA PRO A 6 6.51 11.39 5.61
C PRO A 6 5.00 11.46 5.29
N LEU A 7 4.50 10.54 4.47
CA LEU A 7 3.09 10.47 4.06
C LEU A 7 2.30 9.35 4.76
N ILE A 8 2.90 8.68 5.75
CA ILE A 8 2.23 7.62 6.53
C ILE A 8 2.18 8.07 7.99
N LYS A 9 1.01 7.93 8.61
CA LYS A 9 0.82 8.30 10.02
C LYS A 9 1.79 7.53 10.92
N THR A 10 2.43 8.23 11.84
CA THR A 10 3.34 7.62 12.83
C THR A 10 2.61 6.55 13.65
N ASP A 11 3.33 5.48 13.99
CA ASP A 11 2.85 4.34 14.80
C ASP A 11 1.57 3.65 14.30
N SER A 12 1.24 3.79 13.01
CA SER A 12 0.00 3.23 12.44
C SER A 12 0.18 1.87 11.77
N ILE A 13 1.37 1.61 11.20
CA ILE A 13 1.67 0.40 10.43
C ILE A 13 2.88 -0.31 11.04
N GLU A 14 2.67 -1.53 11.54
CA GLU A 14 3.77 -2.39 11.98
C GLU A 14 4.70 -2.73 10.81
N LYS A 15 6.01 -2.63 11.04
CA LYS A 15 7.00 -2.99 10.04
C LYS A 15 7.03 -4.50 9.85
N ARG A 16 6.84 -4.94 8.60
CA ARG A 16 7.03 -6.34 8.18
C ARG A 16 7.87 -6.39 6.91
N ASP A 17 8.99 -7.11 6.98
CA ASP A 17 10.00 -7.07 5.90
C ASP A 17 9.47 -7.59 4.56
N TYR A 18 8.59 -8.60 4.57
CA TYR A 18 7.99 -9.09 3.34
C TYR A 18 7.13 -8.02 2.64
N GLN A 19 6.43 -7.15 3.39
CA GLN A 19 5.63 -6.08 2.80
C GLN A 19 6.52 -5.01 2.17
N ILE A 20 7.62 -4.67 2.84
CA ILE A 20 8.62 -3.71 2.34
C ILE A 20 9.29 -4.25 1.07
N ASN A 21 9.70 -5.51 1.08
CA ASN A 21 10.39 -6.11 -0.07
C ASN A 21 9.47 -6.21 -1.29
N ILE A 22 8.19 -6.54 -1.10
CA ILE A 22 7.20 -6.54 -2.19
C ILE A 22 6.98 -5.12 -2.71
N ALA A 23 6.83 -4.13 -1.83
CA ALA A 23 6.66 -2.73 -2.24
C ALA A 23 7.87 -2.21 -3.05
N LYS A 24 9.10 -2.57 -2.65
CA LYS A 24 10.31 -2.27 -3.41
C LYS A 24 10.28 -2.86 -4.82
N SER A 25 9.93 -4.14 -4.96
CA SER A 25 9.77 -4.78 -6.28
C SER A 25 8.73 -4.07 -7.15
N CYS A 26 7.64 -3.57 -6.57
CA CYS A 26 6.63 -2.78 -7.26
C CYS A 26 7.13 -1.40 -7.73
N MET A 27 8.19 -0.84 -7.14
CA MET A 27 8.78 0.44 -7.58
C MET A 27 9.62 0.29 -8.84
N GLU A 28 10.24 -0.87 -9.03
CA GLU A 28 11.15 -1.13 -10.15
C GLU A 28 10.40 -1.48 -11.44
N LYS A 29 9.28 -2.21 -11.33
CA LYS A 29 8.50 -2.67 -12.48
C LYS A 29 7.06 -3.04 -12.12
N SER A 30 6.20 -3.06 -13.14
CA SER A 30 4.84 -3.59 -13.05
C SER A 30 4.84 -5.02 -12.50
N THR A 31 4.10 -5.23 -11.41
CA THR A 31 4.19 -6.46 -10.61
C THR A 31 2.80 -6.97 -10.24
N LEU A 32 2.55 -8.27 -10.42
CA LEU A 32 1.37 -8.96 -9.88
C LEU A 32 1.69 -9.51 -8.48
N VAL A 33 1.06 -8.95 -7.45
CA VAL A 33 1.28 -9.37 -6.06
C VAL A 33 0.27 -10.46 -5.69
N VAL A 34 0.76 -11.69 -5.49
CA VAL A 34 -0.05 -12.84 -5.04
C VAL A 34 0.21 -13.10 -3.55
N LEU A 35 -0.74 -12.70 -2.71
CA LEU A 35 -0.72 -12.95 -1.27
C LEU A 35 -2.11 -13.42 -0.80
N PRO A 36 -2.21 -14.34 0.18
CA PRO A 36 -3.44 -14.64 0.89
C PRO A 36 -4.14 -13.39 1.46
N THR A 37 -5.44 -13.47 1.70
CA THR A 37 -6.18 -12.45 2.47
C THR A 37 -5.63 -12.39 3.91
N GLY A 38 -5.73 -11.23 4.55
CA GLY A 38 -5.17 -11.01 5.89
C GLY A 38 -3.66 -10.74 5.95
N MET A 39 -2.88 -11.01 4.88
CA MET A 39 -1.42 -10.76 4.88
C MET A 39 -1.01 -9.30 4.61
N GLY A 40 -1.98 -8.38 4.50
CA GLY A 40 -1.70 -6.94 4.36
C GLY A 40 -1.39 -6.48 2.93
N LYS A 41 -2.09 -7.00 1.91
CA LYS A 41 -2.00 -6.49 0.54
C LYS A 41 -2.25 -4.97 0.44
N THR A 42 -3.19 -4.45 1.22
CA THR A 42 -3.49 -3.02 1.25
C THR A 42 -2.35 -2.20 1.86
N ILE A 43 -1.59 -2.76 2.80
CA ILE A 43 -0.39 -2.11 3.36
C ILE A 43 0.71 -2.03 2.29
N VAL A 44 0.94 -3.12 1.54
CA VAL A 44 1.86 -3.08 0.39
C VAL A 44 1.45 -1.99 -0.58
N ALA A 45 0.16 -1.89 -0.91
CA ALA A 45 -0.34 -0.83 -1.78
C ALA A 45 -0.15 0.57 -1.19
N LEU A 46 -0.38 0.78 0.12
CA LEU A 46 -0.10 2.04 0.82
C LEU A 46 1.36 2.46 0.67
N LEU A 47 2.32 1.54 0.89
CA LEU A 47 3.75 1.83 0.71
C LEU A 47 4.07 2.25 -0.73
N VAL A 48 3.49 1.55 -1.71
CA VAL A 48 3.64 1.85 -3.14
C VAL A 48 3.07 3.23 -3.48
N ILE A 49 1.88 3.56 -2.99
CA ILE A 49 1.21 4.86 -3.20
C ILE A 49 2.04 5.98 -2.58
N ALA A 50 2.51 5.80 -1.35
CA ALA A 50 3.24 6.81 -0.61
C ALA A 50 4.55 7.24 -1.30
N GLU A 51 5.19 6.33 -2.05
CA GLU A 51 6.32 6.69 -2.90
C GLU A 51 5.88 7.27 -4.24
N LYS A 52 4.97 6.60 -4.96
CA LYS A 52 4.60 6.99 -6.33
C LYS A 52 3.80 8.27 -6.45
N ILE A 53 3.11 8.69 -5.40
CA ILE A 53 2.35 9.95 -5.41
C ILE A 53 3.26 11.19 -5.50
N LYS A 54 4.55 11.05 -5.17
CA LYS A 54 5.55 12.11 -5.34
C LYS A 54 5.88 12.35 -6.83
N GLU A 55 5.64 11.36 -7.69
CA GLU A 55 5.92 11.40 -9.13
C GLU A 55 4.69 11.81 -9.97
N GLY A 56 3.48 11.89 -9.38
CA GLY A 56 2.27 12.22 -10.13
C GLY A 56 0.97 11.82 -9.44
N LYS A 57 0.03 11.24 -10.21
CA LYS A 57 -1.29 10.81 -9.73
C LYS A 57 -1.36 9.29 -9.62
N VAL A 58 -2.09 8.80 -8.62
CA VAL A 58 -2.37 7.38 -8.44
C VAL A 58 -3.87 7.12 -8.57
N LEU A 59 -4.23 6.11 -9.36
CA LEU A 59 -5.61 5.62 -9.50
C LEU A 59 -5.71 4.24 -8.82
N PHE A 60 -6.51 4.15 -7.76
CA PHE A 60 -6.77 2.91 -7.04
C PHE A 60 -8.13 2.34 -7.43
N LEU A 61 -8.15 1.15 -8.04
CA LEU A 61 -9.37 0.51 -8.54
C LEU A 61 -9.77 -0.68 -7.67
N ALA A 62 -11.08 -0.87 -7.49
CA ALA A 62 -11.66 -2.04 -6.84
C ALA A 62 -12.95 -2.45 -7.56
N PRO A 63 -13.34 -3.74 -7.52
CA PRO A 63 -14.40 -4.26 -8.38
C PRO A 63 -15.82 -3.85 -7.96
N THR A 64 -16.01 -3.39 -6.72
CA THR A 64 -17.33 -3.01 -6.20
C THR A 64 -17.26 -1.74 -5.36
N LYS A 65 -18.38 -0.99 -5.28
CA LYS A 65 -18.48 0.23 -4.47
C LYS A 65 -18.09 0.01 -2.99
N PRO A 66 -18.55 -1.04 -2.29
CA PRO A 66 -18.13 -1.27 -0.90
C PRO A 66 -16.62 -1.46 -0.72
N LEU A 67 -15.95 -2.11 -1.68
CA LEU A 67 -14.49 -2.27 -1.64
C LEU A 67 -13.77 -0.94 -1.90
N VAL A 68 -14.29 -0.10 -2.81
CA VAL A 68 -13.76 1.26 -3.00
C VAL A 68 -13.85 2.05 -1.70
N GLU A 69 -15.01 2.05 -1.04
CA GLU A 69 -15.21 2.75 0.24
C GLU A 69 -14.29 2.19 1.33
N GLN A 70 -14.08 0.87 1.40
CA GLN A 70 -13.14 0.25 2.32
C GLN A 70 -11.70 0.73 2.09
N HIS A 71 -11.23 0.76 0.85
CA HIS A 71 -9.89 1.25 0.54
C HIS A 71 -9.74 2.75 0.81
N TYR A 72 -10.76 3.54 0.48
CA TYR A 72 -10.78 4.97 0.79
C TYR A 72 -10.65 5.23 2.29
N ASN A 73 -11.46 4.56 3.12
CA ASN A 73 -11.42 4.74 4.57
C ASN A 73 -10.10 4.28 5.19
N PHE A 74 -9.43 3.29 4.60
CA PHE A 74 -8.12 2.85 5.05
C PHE A 74 -6.99 3.81 4.67
N LEU A 75 -7.05 4.43 3.49
CA LEU A 75 -6.00 5.28 2.94
C LEU A 75 -6.13 6.78 3.32
N LYS A 76 -7.29 7.18 3.83
CA LYS A 76 -7.58 8.53 4.31
C LYS A 76 -6.86 8.83 5.62
#